data_AF-A0A1V1T127-F1
#
_entry.id   AF-A0A1V1T127-F1
#
_cell.length_a   1.000
_cell.length_b   1.000
_cell.length_c   1.000
_cell.angle_alpha   90.00
_cell.angle_beta   90.00
_cell.angle_gamma   90.00
#
_symmetry.space_group_name_H-M   'P 1'
#
loop_
_entity.id
_entity.type
_entity.pdbx_description
1 polymer ?
#
loop_
_entity_poly.entity_id
_entity_poly.type
_entity_poly.pdbx_seq_one_letter_code
_entity_poly.pdbx_strand_id
1 'polypeptide(L)'
;MTSIGEPPLGIDGPNTIRWDTGSLRQFTDAYFGPGSGTRLQPDKPQIGRIFTALNLRKIGGMRIEWTRNLADHLRLVDDDKTVSIFDCVAFLKFQRKVHQPLFPPGFIDETLRTLALLIPQNDRTTQEWVATQIDDHDLDPLLCECGSLTTQDRRFEHFRYWNNRLVVLKQALDESRPQTLAQWWFDRRNGVQWYTFWVAILVFLVTIFFGLVQSVEGALQVYLSWKGA
;
A
#
# COMPACT_ATOMS: atom_id res chain seq x y z
N MET A 1 -11.63 -10.48 -12.43
CA MET A 1 -11.82 -10.53 -13.90
C MET A 1 -10.68 -9.74 -14.55
N THR A 2 -10.45 -9.88 -15.85
CA THR A 2 -9.54 -8.99 -16.59
C THR A 2 -10.37 -8.35 -17.68
N SER A 3 -10.40 -7.02 -17.76
CA SER A 3 -11.11 -6.34 -18.86
C SER A 3 -10.29 -6.48 -20.14
N ILE A 4 -10.82 -7.18 -21.13
CA ILE A 4 -10.17 -7.46 -22.41
C ILE A 4 -11.15 -7.09 -23.54
N GLY A 5 -10.75 -6.17 -24.42
CA GLY A 5 -11.60 -5.61 -25.50
C GLY A 5 -12.53 -4.49 -25.04
N GLU A 6 -13.24 -3.81 -25.96
CA GLU A 6 -14.22 -2.74 -25.68
C GLU A 6 -15.65 -3.32 -25.59
N PRO A 7 -16.13 -3.79 -24.42
CA PRO A 7 -17.53 -4.18 -24.27
C PRO A 7 -18.43 -2.93 -24.30
N PRO A 8 -19.51 -2.90 -25.11
CA PRO A 8 -20.36 -1.71 -25.29
C PRO A 8 -21.13 -1.25 -24.02
N LEU A 9 -21.04 -1.99 -22.92
CA LEU A 9 -21.73 -1.77 -21.65
C LEU A 9 -20.83 -2.01 -20.42
N GLY A 10 -19.51 -2.08 -20.59
CA GLY A 10 -18.57 -2.27 -19.48
C GLY A 10 -18.38 -0.98 -18.69
N ILE A 11 -18.47 -1.06 -17.36
CA ILE A 11 -18.02 0.03 -16.48
C ILE A 11 -16.49 -0.03 -16.50
N ASP A 12 -15.91 0.65 -17.48
CA ASP A 12 -14.48 0.64 -17.74
C ASP A 12 -13.72 1.27 -16.56
N GLY A 13 -12.79 0.50 -15.98
CA GLY A 13 -11.62 1.10 -15.36
C GLY A 13 -10.72 1.72 -16.44
N PRO A 14 -9.81 2.64 -16.10
CA PRO A 14 -9.05 3.44 -17.07
C PRO A 14 -8.13 2.65 -18.04
N ASN A 15 -8.03 1.32 -17.93
CA ASN A 15 -7.10 0.50 -18.71
C ASN A 15 -7.75 -0.79 -19.23
N THR A 16 -8.46 -0.65 -20.33
CA THR A 16 -8.97 -1.78 -21.12
C THR A 16 -7.86 -2.31 -22.02
N ILE A 17 -7.46 -3.58 -21.85
CA ILE A 17 -6.41 -4.16 -22.69
C ILE A 17 -7.02 -4.54 -24.04
N ARG A 18 -6.50 -3.96 -25.13
CA ARG A 18 -6.98 -4.24 -26.48
C ARG A 18 -6.43 -5.58 -26.98
N TRP A 19 -7.31 -6.53 -27.26
CA TRP A 19 -6.97 -7.83 -27.86
C TRP A 19 -7.24 -7.77 -29.36
N ASP A 20 -6.19 -7.84 -30.17
CA ASP A 20 -6.25 -7.69 -31.63
C ASP A 20 -6.07 -9.01 -32.40
N THR A 21 -5.30 -9.95 -31.86
CA THR A 21 -4.86 -11.16 -32.55
C THR A 21 -4.61 -12.35 -31.62
N GLY A 22 -4.67 -13.58 -32.16
CA GLY A 22 -4.37 -14.83 -31.44
C GLY A 22 -5.50 -15.37 -30.57
N SER A 23 -5.25 -16.46 -29.83
CA SER A 23 -6.18 -16.97 -28.81
C SER A 23 -6.10 -16.17 -27.51
N LEU A 24 -7.19 -16.11 -26.74
CA LEU A 24 -7.23 -15.40 -25.44
C LEU A 24 -6.09 -15.85 -24.51
N ARG A 25 -5.80 -17.16 -24.50
CA ARG A 25 -4.69 -17.76 -23.75
C ARG A 25 -3.33 -17.21 -24.19
N GLN A 26 -3.07 -17.17 -25.50
CA GLN A 26 -1.81 -16.63 -26.01
C GLN A 26 -1.67 -15.15 -25.69
N PHE A 27 -2.77 -14.41 -25.71
CA PHE A 27 -2.79 -13.00 -25.34
C PHE A 27 -2.51 -12.78 -23.85
N THR A 28 -3.19 -13.51 -22.95
CA THR A 28 -2.90 -13.44 -21.51
C THR A 28 -1.49 -13.92 -21.18
N ASP A 29 -1.01 -14.97 -21.84
CA ASP A 29 0.37 -15.46 -21.71
C ASP A 29 1.39 -14.44 -22.24
N ALA A 30 1.07 -13.66 -23.28
CA ALA A 30 1.96 -12.61 -23.78
C ALA A 30 1.95 -11.35 -22.88
N TYR A 31 0.77 -10.95 -22.40
CA TYR A 31 0.59 -9.73 -21.60
C TYR A 31 1.04 -9.90 -20.15
N PHE A 32 0.54 -10.95 -19.48
CA PHE A 32 0.93 -11.28 -18.11
C PHE A 32 2.13 -12.20 -18.07
N GLY A 33 2.60 -12.70 -19.22
CA GLY A 33 3.83 -13.46 -19.26
C GLY A 33 4.97 -12.70 -18.59
N PRO A 34 5.98 -13.42 -18.10
CA PRO A 34 7.24 -12.82 -17.74
C PRO A 34 7.90 -12.42 -19.07
N GLY A 35 7.42 -11.33 -19.66
CA GLY A 35 7.96 -10.78 -20.88
C GLY A 35 9.44 -10.49 -20.68
N SER A 36 10.18 -10.42 -21.79
CA SER A 36 11.60 -10.12 -21.91
C SER A 36 12.06 -8.77 -21.30
N GLY A 37 11.22 -8.12 -20.50
CA GLY A 37 11.58 -6.97 -19.68
C GLY A 37 12.53 -7.40 -18.57
N THR A 38 13.60 -6.64 -18.39
CA THR A 38 14.56 -6.82 -17.29
C THR A 38 13.81 -6.74 -15.97
N ARG A 39 13.94 -7.77 -15.12
CA ARG A 39 13.45 -7.71 -13.74
C ARG A 39 14.18 -6.58 -13.02
N LEU A 40 13.43 -5.72 -12.36
CA LEU A 40 14.01 -4.71 -11.50
C LEU A 40 14.70 -5.42 -10.33
N GLN A 41 15.98 -5.12 -10.11
CA GLN A 41 16.68 -5.62 -8.95
C GLN A 41 16.33 -4.74 -7.76
N PRO A 42 15.73 -5.29 -6.70
CA PRO A 42 15.43 -4.50 -5.51
C PRO A 42 16.71 -4.21 -4.72
N ASP A 43 16.79 -3.04 -4.10
CA ASP A 43 17.89 -2.68 -3.18
C ASP A 43 18.06 -3.68 -2.03
N LYS A 44 16.97 -4.33 -1.64
CA LYS A 44 16.96 -5.40 -0.64
C LYS A 44 16.23 -6.61 -1.19
N PRO A 45 16.78 -7.84 -1.05
CA PRO A 45 16.19 -9.05 -1.62
C PRO A 45 14.85 -9.46 -0.97
N GLN A 46 14.52 -8.89 0.19
CA GLN A 46 13.34 -9.23 0.97
C GLN A 46 12.40 -8.03 1.13
N ILE A 47 11.10 -8.34 1.10
CA ILE A 47 10.02 -7.42 1.40
C ILE A 47 9.83 -7.40 2.93
N GLY A 48 9.90 -6.20 3.52
CA GLY A 48 9.81 -6.02 4.97
C GLY A 48 8.41 -6.33 5.52
N ARG A 49 8.31 -6.60 6.82
CA ARG A 49 7.01 -6.84 7.48
C ARG A 49 6.05 -5.65 7.46
N ILE A 50 6.61 -4.46 7.35
CA ILE A 50 5.87 -3.20 7.24
C ILE A 50 5.14 -3.04 5.91
N PHE A 51 5.43 -3.87 4.90
CA PHE A 51 4.81 -3.78 3.58
C PHE A 51 3.42 -4.43 3.60
N THR A 52 2.43 -3.70 4.09
CA THR A 52 1.01 -4.09 4.11
C THR A 52 0.16 -2.99 3.47
N ALA A 53 -1.01 -3.31 2.93
CA ALA A 53 -1.93 -2.34 2.34
C ALA A 53 -2.27 -1.19 3.30
N LEU A 54 -2.47 -1.52 4.59
CA LEU A 54 -2.72 -0.51 5.61
C LEU A 54 -1.52 0.43 5.82
N ASN A 55 -0.29 -0.09 5.80
CA ASN A 55 0.91 0.71 5.96
C ASN A 55 1.27 1.50 4.71
N LEU A 56 0.96 0.99 3.51
CA LEU A 56 1.03 1.79 2.28
C LEU A 56 0.17 3.05 2.42
N ARG A 57 -0.99 2.95 3.06
CA ARG A 57 -1.84 4.10 3.39
C ARG A 57 -1.32 4.95 4.54
N LYS A 58 -1.06 4.34 5.71
CA LYS A 58 -0.74 5.06 6.95
C LYS A 58 0.67 5.63 6.99
N ILE A 59 1.64 4.93 6.40
CA ILE A 59 3.05 5.32 6.37
C ILE A 59 3.38 5.93 5.01
N GLY A 60 2.99 5.23 3.94
CA GLY A 60 3.26 5.67 2.57
C GLY A 60 2.45 6.88 2.12
N GLY A 61 1.36 7.22 2.81
CA GLY A 61 0.46 8.28 2.37
C GLY A 61 -0.28 7.97 1.08
N MET A 62 -0.21 6.72 0.60
CA MET A 62 -0.88 6.29 -0.62
C MET A 62 -2.37 6.04 -0.37
N ARG A 63 -3.18 6.21 -1.40
CA ARG A 63 -4.58 5.81 -1.44
C ARG A 63 -4.66 4.40 -2.00
N ILE A 64 -5.44 3.55 -1.34
CA ILE A 64 -5.73 2.21 -1.84
C ILE A 64 -7.01 2.30 -2.65
N GLU A 65 -6.94 1.90 -3.92
CA GLU A 65 -8.10 1.78 -4.80
C GLU A 65 -8.35 0.29 -5.08
N TRP A 66 -9.58 -0.18 -4.88
CA TRP A 66 -9.93 -1.57 -5.15
C TRP A 66 -10.33 -1.74 -6.62
N THR A 67 -9.77 -2.74 -7.28
CA THR A 67 -10.04 -3.01 -8.70
C THR A 67 -10.46 -4.44 -8.94
N ARG A 68 -11.49 -4.62 -9.77
CA ARG A 68 -11.91 -5.94 -10.28
C ARG A 68 -11.13 -6.36 -11.52
N ASN A 69 -10.16 -5.54 -11.97
CA ASN A 69 -9.28 -5.78 -13.11
C ASN A 69 -7.89 -6.25 -12.67
N LEU A 70 -7.52 -7.48 -13.01
CA LEU A 70 -6.18 -8.01 -12.74
C LEU A 70 -5.06 -7.19 -13.39
N ALA A 71 -5.33 -6.54 -14.53
CA ALA A 71 -4.34 -5.72 -15.23
C ALA A 71 -3.83 -4.55 -14.41
N ASP A 72 -4.65 -4.04 -13.50
CA ASP A 72 -4.36 -2.88 -12.65
C ASP A 72 -3.80 -3.29 -11.28
N HIS A 73 -3.73 -4.59 -10.96
CA HIS A 73 -3.20 -5.04 -9.67
C HIS A 73 -1.77 -4.54 -9.40
N LEU A 74 -1.55 -3.89 -8.26
CA LEU A 74 -0.29 -3.27 -7.83
C LEU A 74 0.19 -2.12 -8.72
N ARG A 75 -0.70 -1.55 -9.55
CA ARG A 75 -0.35 -0.41 -10.37
C ARG A 75 -0.32 0.84 -9.50
N LEU A 76 0.75 1.62 -9.63
CA LEU A 76 0.83 2.98 -9.10
C LEU A 76 0.33 3.97 -10.15
N VAL A 77 -0.53 4.88 -9.71
CA VAL A 77 -1.17 5.94 -10.50
C VAL A 77 -1.08 7.25 -9.68
N ASP A 78 -1.31 8.39 -10.33
CA ASP A 78 -1.33 9.72 -9.70
C ASP A 78 -0.01 10.13 -9.04
N ASP A 79 1.12 10.00 -9.75
CA ASP A 79 2.47 10.31 -9.24
C ASP A 79 2.79 9.54 -7.95
N ASP A 80 2.62 8.22 -7.98
CA ASP A 80 2.85 7.28 -6.87
C ASP A 80 1.97 7.50 -5.63
N LYS A 81 0.82 8.17 -5.79
CA LYS A 81 -0.12 8.43 -4.68
C LYS A 81 -1.23 7.41 -4.58
N THR A 82 -1.58 6.70 -5.65
CA THR A 82 -2.69 5.75 -5.66
C THR A 82 -2.18 4.38 -6.08
N VAL A 83 -2.48 3.35 -5.29
CA VAL A 83 -2.17 1.95 -5.65
C VAL A 83 -3.46 1.15 -5.78
N SER A 84 -3.60 0.48 -6.92
CA SER A 84 -4.76 -0.36 -7.18
C SER A 84 -4.53 -1.80 -6.69
N ILE A 85 -5.44 -2.35 -5.88
CA ILE A 85 -5.37 -3.72 -5.35
C ILE A 85 -6.55 -4.53 -5.87
N PHE A 86 -6.28 -5.77 -6.28
CA PHE A 86 -7.29 -6.64 -6.83
C PHE A 86 -8.11 -7.28 -5.71
N ASP A 87 -9.43 -7.18 -5.77
CA ASP A 87 -10.32 -7.57 -4.67
C ASP A 87 -10.82 -9.03 -4.78
N CYS A 88 -11.12 -9.51 -5.98
CA CYS A 88 -11.91 -10.74 -6.17
C CYS A 88 -11.12 -12.06 -5.97
N VAL A 89 -10.86 -12.44 -4.72
CA VAL A 89 -10.17 -13.68 -4.32
C VAL A 89 -10.92 -14.94 -4.73
N ALA A 90 -12.25 -14.94 -4.70
CA ALA A 90 -13.10 -16.04 -5.12
C ALA A 90 -12.81 -16.44 -6.57
N PHE A 91 -12.62 -15.45 -7.46
CA PHE A 91 -12.25 -15.69 -8.86
C PHE A 91 -10.88 -16.39 -8.98
N LEU A 92 -9.89 -15.97 -8.19
CA LEU A 92 -8.57 -16.61 -8.18
C LEU A 92 -8.63 -18.05 -7.65
N LYS A 93 -9.34 -18.27 -6.54
CA LYS A 93 -9.56 -19.62 -5.97
C LYS A 93 -10.32 -20.52 -6.94
N PHE A 94 -11.27 -19.98 -7.71
CA PHE A 94 -11.99 -20.70 -8.76
C PHE A 94 -11.06 -21.09 -9.92
N GLN A 95 -10.29 -20.14 -10.47
CA GLN A 95 -9.34 -20.41 -11.56
C GLN A 95 -8.29 -21.45 -11.19
N ARG A 96 -7.89 -21.54 -9.93
CA ARG A 96 -6.98 -22.59 -9.44
C ARG A 96 -7.56 -24.02 -9.54
N LYS A 97 -8.89 -24.17 -9.55
CA LYS A 97 -9.58 -25.48 -9.63
C LYS A 97 -9.93 -25.87 -11.07
N VAL A 98 -9.93 -24.92 -12.00
CA VAL A 98 -10.31 -25.16 -13.40
C VAL A 98 -9.20 -25.93 -14.11
N HIS A 99 -9.57 -26.98 -14.86
CA HIS A 99 -8.62 -27.85 -15.56
C HIS A 99 -7.94 -27.17 -16.76
N GLN A 100 -8.54 -26.11 -17.31
CA GLN A 100 -7.99 -25.31 -18.41
C GLN A 100 -7.70 -23.89 -17.93
N PRO A 101 -6.50 -23.61 -17.38
CA PRO A 101 -6.21 -22.31 -16.77
C PRO A 101 -6.15 -21.23 -17.86
N LEU A 102 -6.92 -20.15 -17.76
CA LEU A 102 -6.88 -19.06 -18.76
C LEU A 102 -5.59 -18.21 -18.68
N PHE A 103 -4.86 -18.32 -17.58
CA PHE A 103 -3.67 -17.55 -17.26
C PHE A 103 -2.42 -18.42 -17.27
N PRO A 104 -1.24 -17.81 -17.44
CA PRO A 104 0.01 -18.55 -17.40
C PRO A 104 0.21 -19.25 -16.05
N PRO A 105 0.92 -20.40 -16.05
CA PRO A 105 1.08 -21.22 -14.84
C PRO A 105 1.79 -20.43 -13.73
N GLY A 106 1.23 -20.49 -12.53
CA GLY A 106 1.73 -19.79 -11.34
C GLY A 106 1.32 -18.32 -11.20
N PHE A 107 0.69 -17.70 -12.22
CA PHE A 107 0.24 -16.30 -12.14
C PHE A 107 -0.82 -16.09 -11.05
N ILE A 108 -1.79 -17.01 -10.97
CA ILE A 108 -2.86 -16.98 -9.98
C ILE A 108 -2.30 -17.18 -8.57
N ASP A 109 -1.43 -18.17 -8.38
CA ASP A 109 -0.80 -18.43 -7.09
C ASP A 109 0.11 -17.29 -6.64
N GLU A 110 0.79 -16.62 -7.58
CA GLU A 110 1.56 -15.42 -7.27
C GLU A 110 0.65 -14.26 -6.86
N THR A 111 -0.48 -14.06 -7.53
CA THR A 111 -1.45 -13.01 -7.19
C THR A 111 -2.09 -13.27 -5.81
N LEU A 112 -2.38 -14.52 -5.47
CA LEU A 112 -2.84 -14.85 -4.11
C LEU A 112 -1.74 -14.57 -3.07
N ARG A 113 -0.48 -14.81 -3.41
CA ARG A 113 0.65 -14.48 -2.53
C ARG A 113 0.84 -12.97 -2.39
N THR A 114 0.66 -12.16 -3.44
CA THR A 114 0.71 -10.69 -3.31
C THR A 114 -0.41 -10.16 -2.42
N LEU A 115 -1.61 -10.75 -2.48
CA LEU A 115 -2.69 -10.42 -1.56
C LEU A 115 -2.36 -10.84 -0.12
N ALA A 116 -1.79 -12.04 0.10
CA ALA A 116 -1.32 -12.48 1.42
C ALA A 116 -0.16 -11.64 1.98
N LEU A 117 0.62 -10.99 1.10
CA LEU A 117 1.66 -10.05 1.46
C LEU A 117 1.06 -8.73 1.96
N LEU A 118 0.09 -8.20 1.22
CA LEU A 118 -0.54 -6.90 1.48
C LEU A 118 -1.58 -6.95 2.60
N ILE A 119 -2.31 -8.05 2.71
CA ILE A 119 -3.41 -8.27 3.66
C ILE A 119 -3.08 -9.53 4.46
N PRO A 120 -2.05 -9.50 5.32
CA PRO A 120 -1.63 -10.68 6.03
C PRO A 120 -2.66 -11.03 7.12
N GLN A 121 -3.04 -12.30 7.19
CA GLN A 121 -4.07 -12.79 8.13
C GLN A 121 -3.65 -12.66 9.61
N ASN A 122 -2.35 -12.58 9.88
CA ASN A 122 -1.82 -12.45 11.25
C ASN A 122 -1.79 -11.01 11.79
N ASP A 123 -2.10 -10.00 10.95
CA ASP A 123 -2.13 -8.60 11.36
C ASP A 123 -3.57 -8.14 11.61
N ARG A 124 -3.99 -8.18 12.88
CA ARG A 124 -5.36 -7.82 13.29
C ARG A 124 -5.76 -6.41 12.84
N THR A 125 -4.86 -5.44 12.90
CA THR A 125 -5.19 -4.05 12.55
C THR A 125 -5.42 -3.91 11.04
N THR A 126 -4.62 -4.60 10.23
CA THR A 126 -4.86 -4.64 8.78
C THR A 126 -6.17 -5.38 8.46
N GLN A 127 -6.46 -6.49 9.14
CA GLN A 127 -7.70 -7.25 8.95
C GLN A 127 -8.95 -6.45 9.33
N GLU A 128 -8.94 -5.78 10.48
CA GLU A 128 -10.05 -4.92 10.92
C GLU A 128 -10.30 -3.80 9.92
N TRP A 129 -9.24 -3.17 9.40
CA TRP A 129 -9.37 -2.16 8.35
C TRP A 129 -9.93 -2.73 7.04
N VAL A 130 -9.46 -3.89 6.58
CA VAL A 130 -9.99 -4.51 5.35
C VAL A 130 -11.46 -4.93 5.53
N ALA A 131 -11.84 -5.41 6.71
CA ALA A 131 -13.23 -5.73 7.02
C ALA A 131 -14.15 -4.50 6.86
N THR A 132 -13.72 -3.32 7.33
CA THR A 132 -14.52 -2.09 7.09
C THR A 132 -14.58 -1.73 5.62
N GLN A 133 -13.50 -1.95 4.85
CA GLN A 133 -13.54 -1.71 3.39
C GLN A 133 -14.44 -2.70 2.65
N ILE A 134 -14.54 -3.95 3.11
CA ILE A 134 -15.44 -4.96 2.53
C ILE A 134 -16.89 -4.49 2.67
N ASP A 135 -17.28 -4.03 3.86
CA ASP A 135 -18.63 -3.53 4.12
C ASP A 135 -18.93 -2.23 3.35
N ASP A 136 -17.96 -1.31 3.29
CA ASP A 136 -18.14 0.01 2.65
C ASP A 136 -18.20 -0.07 1.11
N HIS A 137 -17.51 -1.03 0.49
CA HIS A 137 -17.29 -1.09 -0.96
C HIS A 137 -17.80 -2.37 -1.65
N ASP A 138 -18.50 -3.24 -0.93
CA ASP A 138 -19.00 -4.53 -1.44
C ASP A 138 -17.88 -5.37 -2.10
N LEU A 139 -16.78 -5.54 -1.34
CA LEU A 139 -15.61 -6.29 -1.78
C LEU A 139 -15.76 -7.78 -1.43
N ASP A 140 -14.86 -8.60 -2.00
CA ASP A 140 -14.83 -10.03 -1.70
C ASP A 140 -14.45 -10.31 -0.24
N PRO A 141 -15.31 -10.96 0.56
CA PRO A 141 -15.01 -11.30 1.96
C PRO A 141 -13.79 -12.20 2.12
N LEU A 142 -13.43 -12.96 1.07
CA LEU A 142 -12.28 -13.86 1.09
C LEU A 142 -10.93 -13.13 1.07
N LEU A 143 -10.91 -11.80 0.95
CA LEU A 143 -9.69 -10.98 1.11
C LEU A 143 -9.02 -11.21 2.47
N CYS A 144 -9.82 -11.39 3.52
CA CYS A 144 -9.33 -11.67 4.87
C CYS A 144 -8.75 -13.10 5.02
N GLU A 145 -9.00 -13.98 4.05
CA GLU A 145 -8.60 -15.39 4.05
C GLU A 145 -7.44 -15.71 3.09
N CYS A 146 -6.65 -14.71 2.70
CA CYS A 146 -5.50 -14.92 1.81
C CYS A 146 -4.31 -15.62 2.49
N GLY A 147 -4.35 -15.79 3.81
CA GLY A 147 -3.28 -16.38 4.60
C GLY A 147 -2.19 -15.38 5.02
N SER A 148 -1.04 -15.88 5.45
CA SER A 148 0.11 -15.05 5.81
C SER A 148 1.39 -15.66 5.25
N LEU A 149 2.25 -14.81 4.69
CA LEU A 149 3.55 -15.23 4.17
C LEU A 149 4.62 -15.30 5.25
N THR A 150 5.43 -16.36 5.21
CA THR A 150 6.64 -16.48 6.04
C THR A 150 7.72 -15.51 5.56
N THR A 151 8.77 -15.30 6.35
CA THR A 151 9.89 -14.43 5.95
C THR A 151 10.58 -14.90 4.67
N GLN A 152 10.64 -16.21 4.42
CA GLN A 152 11.25 -16.77 3.20
C GLN A 152 10.37 -16.51 1.96
N ASP A 153 9.05 -16.55 2.12
CA ASP A 153 8.11 -16.33 1.01
C ASP A 153 8.04 -14.86 0.55
N ARG A 154 8.51 -13.92 1.39
CA ARG A 154 8.54 -12.48 1.11
C ARG A 154 9.73 -12.04 0.25
N ARG A 155 10.44 -12.96 -0.39
CA ARG A 155 11.54 -12.64 -1.33
C ARG A 155 10.98 -12.20 -2.67
N PHE A 156 11.54 -11.15 -3.25
CA PHE A 156 11.14 -10.68 -4.58
C PHE A 156 11.30 -11.76 -5.66
N GLU A 157 12.23 -12.70 -5.48
CA GLU A 157 12.48 -13.83 -6.39
C GLU A 157 11.26 -14.75 -6.57
N HIS A 158 10.39 -14.86 -5.56
CA HIS A 158 9.17 -15.67 -5.62
C HIS A 158 8.01 -14.98 -6.36
N PHE A 159 8.17 -13.69 -6.67
CA PHE A 159 7.24 -12.92 -7.46
C PHE A 159 7.85 -12.74 -8.85
N ARG A 160 7.42 -13.55 -9.82
CA ARG A 160 7.88 -13.53 -11.21
C ARG A 160 7.09 -12.53 -12.05
N TYR A 161 5.79 -12.44 -11.85
CA TYR A 161 4.84 -11.65 -12.64
C TYR A 161 4.71 -10.23 -12.09
N TRP A 162 4.62 -10.10 -10.76
CA TRP A 162 4.40 -8.84 -10.07
C TRP A 162 5.69 -8.18 -9.58
N ASN A 163 6.85 -8.76 -9.89
CA ASN A 163 8.17 -8.31 -9.42
C ASN A 163 8.37 -6.80 -9.57
N ASN A 164 8.31 -6.30 -10.81
CA ASN A 164 8.62 -4.90 -11.11
C ASN A 164 7.66 -3.95 -10.39
N ARG A 165 6.36 -4.28 -10.36
CA ARG A 165 5.36 -3.47 -9.65
C ARG A 165 5.59 -3.47 -8.14
N LEU A 166 5.94 -4.62 -7.55
CA LEU A 166 6.30 -4.71 -6.14
C LEU A 166 7.57 -3.93 -5.81
N VAL A 167 8.58 -3.93 -6.70
CA VAL A 167 9.82 -3.17 -6.50
C VAL A 167 9.52 -1.68 -6.51
N VAL A 168 8.79 -1.18 -7.51
CA VAL A 168 8.38 0.23 -7.59
C VAL A 168 7.52 0.62 -6.38
N LEU A 169 6.55 -0.22 -6.00
CA LEU A 169 5.70 0.03 -4.83
C LEU A 169 6.48 0.06 -3.51
N LYS A 170 7.47 -0.82 -3.38
CA LYS A 170 8.38 -0.85 -2.22
C LYS A 170 9.29 0.38 -2.19
N GLN A 171 9.79 0.81 -3.34
CA GLN A 171 10.58 2.03 -3.48
C GLN A 171 9.74 3.27 -3.13
N ALA A 172 8.52 3.38 -3.67
CA ALA A 172 7.58 4.46 -3.34
C ALA A 172 7.27 4.52 -1.84
N LEU A 173 7.06 3.35 -1.19
CA LEU A 173 6.92 3.30 0.26
C LEU A 173 8.21 3.77 0.96
N ASP A 174 9.38 3.27 0.58
CA ASP A 174 10.64 3.62 1.24
C ASP A 174 11.02 5.11 1.06
N GLU A 175 10.70 5.71 -0.09
CA GLU A 175 10.94 7.13 -0.39
C GLU A 175 9.88 8.07 0.20
N SER A 176 8.68 7.56 0.50
CA SER A 176 7.61 8.36 1.09
C SER A 176 8.08 9.01 2.41
N ARG A 177 7.97 10.34 2.47
CA ARG A 177 8.25 11.11 3.69
C ARG A 177 6.94 11.38 4.42
N PRO A 178 6.88 11.18 5.75
CA PRO A 178 5.69 11.50 6.52
C PRO A 178 5.41 13.00 6.44
N GLN A 179 4.30 13.37 5.79
CA GLN A 179 3.88 14.75 5.58
C GLN A 179 2.99 15.27 6.71
N THR A 180 2.34 14.36 7.45
CA THR A 180 1.42 14.71 8.54
C THR A 180 1.91 14.20 9.89
N LEU A 181 1.48 14.84 10.98
CA LEU A 181 1.80 14.41 12.36
C LEU A 181 1.30 12.99 12.64
N ALA A 182 0.14 12.62 12.08
CA ALA A 182 -0.41 11.26 12.19
C ALA A 182 0.51 10.24 11.49
N GLN A 183 1.01 10.55 10.29
CA GLN A 183 1.99 9.70 9.60
C GLN A 183 3.29 9.59 10.41
N TRP A 184 3.81 10.69 10.95
CA TRP A 184 4.99 10.69 11.83
C TRP A 184 4.81 9.83 13.09
N TRP A 185 3.59 9.75 13.62
CA TRP A 185 3.28 8.90 14.76
C TRP A 185 3.38 7.40 14.43
N PHE A 186 2.83 7.00 13.27
CA PHE A 186 2.84 5.61 12.81
C PHE A 186 4.17 5.19 12.18
N ASP A 187 4.94 6.14 11.64
CA ASP A 187 6.23 5.86 10.99
C ASP A 187 7.32 5.56 12.04
N ARG A 188 7.56 4.27 12.24
CA ARG A 188 8.62 3.74 13.12
C ARG A 188 9.86 3.28 12.35
N ARG A 189 9.98 3.58 11.06
CA ARG A 189 11.06 3.06 10.19
C ARG A 189 12.46 3.49 10.64
N ASN A 190 12.58 4.70 11.21
CA ASN A 190 13.82 5.21 11.77
C ASN A 190 13.60 5.74 13.19
N GLY A 191 13.88 4.89 14.18
CA GLY A 191 13.65 5.22 15.60
C GLY A 191 14.40 6.46 16.07
N VAL A 192 15.57 6.76 15.49
CA VAL A 192 16.36 7.96 15.82
C VAL A 192 15.63 9.21 15.33
N GLN A 193 15.22 9.24 14.06
CA GLN A 193 14.48 10.38 13.51
C GLN A 193 13.16 10.61 14.26
N TRP A 194 12.44 9.53 14.57
CA TRP A 194 11.21 9.59 15.36
C TRP A 194 11.44 10.24 16.73
N TYR A 195 12.47 9.82 17.46
CA TYR A 195 12.81 10.40 18.77
C TYR A 195 13.18 11.88 18.64
N THR A 196 14.05 12.24 17.68
CA THR A 196 14.48 13.63 17.49
C THR A 196 13.31 14.57 17.20
N PHE A 197 12.33 14.11 16.41
CA PHE A 197 11.15 14.90 16.09
C PHE A 197 10.29 15.17 17.33
N TRP A 198 9.98 14.14 18.12
CA TRP A 198 9.15 14.31 19.33
C TRP A 198 9.87 15.08 20.44
N VAL A 199 11.19 14.92 20.57
CA VAL A 199 11.99 15.75 21.48
C VAL A 199 11.98 17.22 21.05
N ALA A 200 12.11 17.51 19.75
CA ALA A 200 12.04 18.89 19.25
C ALA A 200 10.68 19.53 19.56
N ILE A 201 9.57 18.79 19.38
CA ILE A 201 8.23 19.26 19.76
C ILE A 201 8.14 19.53 21.27
N LEU A 202 8.65 18.62 22.10
CA LEU A 202 8.63 18.77 23.55
C LEU A 202 9.40 20.04 23.97
N VAL A 203 10.63 20.22 23.46
CA VAL A 203 11.46 21.39 23.75
C VAL A 203 10.77 22.69 23.29
N PHE A 204 10.13 22.67 22.12
CA PHE A 204 9.38 23.82 21.61
C PHE A 204 8.20 24.19 22.52
N LEU A 205 7.39 23.22 22.96
CA LEU A 205 6.26 23.46 23.86
C LEU A 205 6.72 23.99 25.23
N VAL A 206 7.79 23.41 25.78
CA VAL A 206 8.39 23.86 27.03
C VAL A 206 8.92 25.29 26.91
N THR A 207 9.54 25.64 25.78
CA THR A 207 10.05 27.00 25.52
C THR A 207 8.92 28.02 25.46
N ILE A 208 7.83 27.70 24.74
CA ILE A 208 6.63 28.57 24.70
C ILE A 208 6.05 28.76 26.10
N PHE A 209 5.93 27.67 26.87
CA PHE A 209 5.38 27.73 28.22
C PHE A 209 6.18 28.66 29.12
N PHE A 210 7.51 28.49 29.17
CA PHE A 210 8.37 29.37 29.97
C PHE A 210 8.33 30.83 29.46
N GLY A 211 8.29 31.04 28.15
CA GLY A 211 8.15 32.38 27.58
C GLY A 211 6.84 33.07 27.98
N LEU A 212 5.74 32.33 28.05
CA LEU A 212 4.45 32.85 28.52
C LEU A 212 4.48 33.21 30.00
N VAL A 213 5.04 32.33 30.84
CA VAL A 213 5.19 32.60 32.28
C VAL A 213 6.02 33.88 32.51
N GLN A 214 7.16 33.99 31.84
CA GLN A 214 8.02 35.17 31.92
C GLN A 214 7.34 36.46 31.44
N SER A 215 6.56 36.38 30.36
CA SER A 215 5.79 37.52 29.85
C SER A 215 4.74 37.99 30.86
N VAL A 216 4.01 37.05 31.49
CA VAL A 216 3.02 37.35 32.53
C VAL A 216 3.67 37.95 33.78
N GLU A 217 4.76 37.37 34.26
CA GLU A 217 5.51 37.91 35.40
C GLU A 217 6.05 39.31 35.12
N GLY A 218 6.60 39.54 33.92
CA GLY A 218 7.06 40.86 33.48
C GLY A 218 5.92 41.89 33.44
N ALA A 219 4.76 41.52 32.89
CA ALA A 219 3.59 42.40 32.86
C ALA A 219 3.06 42.73 34.27
N LEU A 220 3.00 41.74 35.16
CA LEU A 220 2.62 41.91 36.57
C LEU A 220 3.60 42.82 37.31
N GLN A 221 4.90 42.63 37.10
CA GLN A 221 5.94 43.45 37.73
C GLN A 221 5.84 44.91 37.30
N VAL A 222 5.63 45.17 36.00
CA VAL A 222 5.44 46.53 35.48
C VAL A 222 4.18 47.16 36.06
N TYR A 223 3.06 46.44 36.08
CA TYR A 223 1.79 46.94 36.63
C TYR A 223 1.89 47.27 38.13
N LEU A 224 2.51 46.40 38.92
CA LEU A 224 2.75 46.64 40.35
C LEU A 224 3.68 47.85 40.55
N SER A 225 4.72 48.02 39.73
CA SER A 225 5.62 49.18 39.82
C SER A 225 4.91 50.50 39.50
N TRP A 226 4.02 50.51 38.50
CA TRP A 226 3.27 51.70 38.11
C TRP A 226 2.29 52.13 39.21
N LYS A 227 1.62 51.18 39.87
CA LYS A 227 0.66 51.47 40.93
C LYS A 227 1.32 51.81 42.28
N GLY A 228 2.56 51.39 42.48
CA GLY A 228 3.35 51.67 43.67
C GLY A 228 4.16 52.98 43.60
N ALA A 229 4.23 53.64 42.44
CA ALA A 229 4.84 54.95 42.21
C ALA A 229 3.79 56.06 42.32
#